data_AF-A0A946EKS8-F1
#
_entry.id   AF-A0A946EKS8-F1
#
_cell.length_a   1.000
_cell.length_b   1.000
_cell.length_c   1.000
_cell.angle_alpha   90.00
_cell.angle_beta   90.00
_cell.angle_gamma   90.00
#
_symmetry.space_group_name_H-M   'P 1'
#
loop_
_entity.id
_entity.type
_entity.pdbx_description
1 polymer ?
#
loop_
_entity_poly.entity_id
_entity_poly.type
_entity_poly.pdbx_seq_one_letter_code
_entity_poly.pdbx_strand_id
1 'polypeptide(L)' 'MFLTTTLILALSLPTAADRIQLDGHDLDAWAQAVLPGAEEAWLTIPWHATLHEGLRAAGLEQKPLLLWLMNGHPLGCT' A
#
# COMPACT_ATOMS: atom_id res chain seq x y z
N MET A 1 -2.79 -17.78 47.56
CA MET A 1 -3.16 -16.50 46.91
C MET A 1 -2.04 -15.95 46.03
N PHE A 2 -0.79 -15.85 46.50
CA PHE A 2 0.33 -15.39 45.65
C PHE A 2 0.62 -16.30 44.45
N LEU A 3 0.61 -17.63 44.64
CA LEU A 3 0.91 -18.62 43.59
C LEU A 3 -0.11 -18.63 42.45
N THR A 4 -1.39 -18.43 42.78
CA THR A 4 -2.49 -18.34 41.80
C THR A 4 -2.38 -17.07 40.97
N THR A 5 -1.97 -15.95 41.58
CA THR A 5 -1.78 -14.68 40.86
C THR A 5 -0.56 -14.75 39.92
N THR A 6 0.52 -15.43 40.32
CA THR A 6 1.70 -15.62 39.46
C THR A 6 1.39 -16.50 38.25
N LEU A 7 0.60 -17.55 38.44
CA LEU A 7 0.19 -18.46 37.37
C LEU A 7 -0.70 -17.76 36.32
N ILE A 8 -1.66 -16.95 36.77
CA ILE A 8 -2.54 -16.18 35.88
C ILE A 8 -1.74 -15.14 35.08
N LEU A 9 -0.78 -14.45 35.73
CA LEU A 9 0.09 -13.49 35.06
C LEU A 9 1.01 -14.17 34.02
N ALA A 10 1.50 -15.39 34.32
CA ALA A 10 2.31 -16.18 33.40
C ALA A 10 1.54 -16.62 32.15
N LEU A 11 0.25 -16.97 32.31
CA LEU A 11 -0.67 -17.36 31.22
C LEU A 11 -1.21 -16.17 30.40
N SER A 12 -1.06 -14.93 30.91
CA SER A 12 -1.47 -13.72 30.22
C SER A 12 -0.38 -13.12 29.33
N LEU A 13 0.84 -13.67 29.37
CA LEU A 13 1.89 -13.31 28.42
C LEU A 13 1.50 -13.88 27.05
N PRO A 14 1.40 -13.05 25.99
CA PRO A 14 1.12 -13.53 24.66
C PRO A 14 2.25 -14.47 24.23
N THR A 15 1.99 -15.78 24.24
CA THR A 15 2.86 -16.79 23.67
C THR A 15 2.87 -16.61 22.16
N ALA A 16 4.02 -16.17 21.66
CA ALA A 16 4.27 -15.84 20.26
C ALA A 16 3.28 -14.79 19.72
N ALA A 17 3.72 -13.53 19.73
CA ALA A 17 3.32 -12.64 18.66
C ALA A 17 3.46 -13.44 17.37
N ASP A 18 2.36 -13.56 16.62
CA ASP A 18 2.31 -14.21 15.33
C ASP A 18 3.24 -13.40 14.40
N ARG A 19 4.54 -13.69 14.51
CA ARG A 19 5.55 -13.05 13.68
C ARG A 19 5.26 -13.62 12.32
N ILE A 20 4.72 -12.79 11.44
CA ILE A 20 4.69 -13.09 10.02
C ILE A 20 6.12 -13.43 9.63
N GLN A 21 6.37 -14.72 9.49
CA GLN A 21 7.66 -15.25 9.13
C GLN A 21 7.65 -15.28 7.61
N LEU A 22 8.25 -14.24 7.02
CA LEU A 22 8.59 -14.24 5.59
C LEU A 22 9.69 -15.30 5.45
N ASP A 23 9.29 -16.52 5.16
CA ASP A 23 10.11 -17.73 5.11
C ASP A 23 11.07 -17.76 3.90
N GLY A 24 11.39 -16.59 3.35
CA GLY A 24 12.23 -16.42 2.16
C GLY A 24 11.59 -16.98 0.88
N HIS A 25 10.48 -17.69 1.00
CA HIS A 25 9.70 -18.11 -0.14
C HIS A 25 8.91 -16.94 -0.71
N ASP A 26 9.34 -16.61 -1.91
CA ASP A 26 8.65 -15.86 -2.95
C ASP A 26 8.47 -14.35 -2.74
N LEU A 27 9.33 -13.68 -1.97
CA LEU A 27 9.38 -12.20 -2.03
C LEU A 27 9.51 -11.71 -3.48
N ASP A 28 10.31 -12.42 -4.28
CA ASP A 28 10.50 -12.10 -5.69
C ASP A 28 9.23 -12.32 -6.51
N ALA A 29 8.47 -13.41 -6.32
CA ALA A 29 7.19 -13.55 -7.05
C ALA A 29 6.10 -12.63 -6.52
N TRP A 30 6.07 -12.33 -5.22
CA TRP A 30 5.16 -11.34 -4.66
C TRP A 30 5.46 -9.96 -5.24
N ALA A 31 6.73 -9.57 -5.30
CA ALA A 31 7.16 -8.35 -5.97
C ALA A 31 6.75 -8.35 -7.44
N GLN A 32 6.98 -9.46 -8.15
CA GLN A 32 6.58 -9.60 -9.55
C GLN A 32 5.05 -9.55 -9.75
N ALA A 33 4.27 -10.04 -8.79
CA ALA A 33 2.81 -10.10 -8.86
C ALA A 33 2.13 -8.75 -8.55
N VAL A 34 2.75 -7.89 -7.73
CA VAL A 34 2.25 -6.55 -7.45
C VAL A 34 2.74 -5.50 -8.45
N LEU A 35 3.79 -5.82 -9.20
CA LEU A 35 4.24 -4.96 -10.29
C LEU A 35 3.21 -4.98 -11.42
N PRO A 36 2.91 -3.80 -12.00
CA PRO A 36 2.00 -3.70 -13.11
C PRO A 36 2.51 -4.46 -14.34
N GLY A 37 1.59 -5.08 -15.08
CA GLY A 37 1.91 -5.86 -16.28
C GLY A 37 2.34 -5.00 -17.47
N ALA A 38 2.95 -5.62 -18.49
CA ALA A 38 3.44 -4.93 -19.69
C ALA A 38 2.34 -4.21 -20.51
N GLU A 39 1.07 -4.54 -20.28
CA GLU A 39 -0.08 -4.01 -21.02
C GLU A 39 -0.67 -2.74 -20.38
N GLU A 40 -0.07 -2.25 -19.30
CA GLU A 40 -0.61 -1.14 -18.52
C GLU A 40 -0.26 0.22 -19.15
N ALA A 41 -1.08 0.64 -20.12
CA ALA A 41 -0.90 1.89 -20.87
C ALA A 41 -0.77 3.14 -19.98
N TRP A 42 -1.35 3.13 -18.78
CA TRP A 42 -1.27 4.25 -17.84
C TRP A 42 0.15 4.51 -17.30
N LEU A 43 1.04 3.51 -17.33
CA LEU A 43 2.45 3.69 -16.97
C LEU A 43 3.21 4.56 -17.97
N THR A 44 2.75 4.61 -19.22
CA THR A 44 3.40 5.38 -20.30
C THR A 44 3.00 6.85 -20.28
N ILE A 45 1.98 7.22 -19.51
CA ILE A 45 1.50 8.59 -19.41
C ILE A 45 2.52 9.39 -18.57
N PRO A 46 3.03 10.52 -19.06
CA PRO A 46 3.95 11.36 -18.31
C PRO A 46 3.18 12.16 -17.24
N TRP A 47 2.80 11.50 -16.15
CA TRP A 47 2.02 12.09 -15.08
C TRP A 47 2.72 13.30 -14.46
N HIS A 48 1.98 14.38 -14.26
CA HIS A 48 2.41 15.48 -13.40
C HIS A 48 2.22 15.11 -11.93
N ALA A 49 3.22 15.42 -11.10
CA ALA A 49 3.19 15.09 -9.68
C ALA A 49 2.24 15.98 -8.87
N THR A 50 1.84 17.12 -9.42
CA THR A 50 0.94 18.08 -8.77
C THR A 50 -0.18 18.53 -9.71
N LEU A 51 -1.35 18.83 -9.13
CA LEU A 51 -2.49 19.38 -9.87
C LEU A 51 -2.13 20.70 -10.58
N HIS A 52 -1.32 21.55 -9.95
CA HIS A 52 -0.94 22.85 -10.49
C HIS A 52 -0.12 22.75 -11.79
N GLU A 53 0.82 21.80 -11.85
CA GLU A 53 1.59 21.53 -13.06
C GLU A 53 0.69 21.05 -14.21
N GLY A 54 -0.22 20.12 -13.91
CA GLY A 54 -1.20 19.62 -14.89
C GLY A 54 -2.11 20.71 -15.43
N LEU A 55 -2.64 21.57 -14.56
CA LEU A 55 -3.47 22.72 -14.97
C LEU A 55 -2.71 23.68 -15.88
N ARG A 56 -1.45 24.00 -15.55
CA ARG A 56 -0.59 24.85 -16.37
C ARG A 56 -0.37 24.24 -17.75
N ALA A 57 0.00 22.96 -17.83
CA ALA A 57 0.27 22.27 -19.08
C ALA A 57 -0.98 22.19 -19.96
N ALA A 58 -2.12 21.77 -19.39
CA ALA A 58 -3.40 21.71 -20.09
C ALA A 58 -3.82 23.08 -20.66
N GLY A 59 -3.61 24.16 -19.90
CA GLY A 59 -3.88 25.53 -20.35
C GLY A 59 -2.97 25.98 -21.49
N LEU A 60 -1.67 25.67 -21.42
CA LEU A 60 -0.72 26.00 -22.49
C LEU A 60 -1.01 25.22 -23.78
N GLU A 61 -1.35 23.94 -23.65
CA GLU A 61 -1.61 23.04 -24.78
C GLU A 61 -3.05 23.12 -25.32
N GLN A 62 -3.95 23.83 -24.63
CA GLN A 62 -5.38 23.89 -24.96
C GLN A 62 -6.02 22.50 -25.05
N LYS A 63 -5.65 21.61 -24.13
CA LYS A 63 -6.15 20.23 -24.06
C LYS A 63 -6.94 19.99 -22.77
N PRO A 64 -7.91 19.05 -22.77
CA PRO A 64 -8.59 18.65 -21.54
C PRO A 64 -7.60 18.00 -20.56
N LEU A 65 -7.85 18.19 -19.26
CA LEU A 65 -7.07 17.59 -18.17
C LEU A 65 -7.69 16.26 -17.75
N LEU A 66 -6.91 15.18 -17.75
CA LEU A 66 -7.22 13.95 -17.05
C LEU A 66 -6.68 14.04 -15.62
N LEU A 67 -7.57 13.93 -14.63
CA LEU A 67 -7.21 13.93 -13.21
C LEU A 67 -7.45 12.55 -12.61
N TRP A 68 -6.37 11.86 -12.25
CA TRP A 68 -6.43 10.56 -11.56
C TRP A 68 -6.22 10.77 -10.06
N LEU A 69 -7.23 10.42 -9.26
CA LEU A 69 -7.20 10.53 -7.81
C LEU A 69 -7.66 9.20 -7.23
N MET A 70 -6.97 8.72 -6.20
CA MET A 70 -7.55 7.67 -5.36
C MET A 70 -8.71 8.27 -4.57
N ASN A 71 -9.80 7.52 -4.41
CA ASN A 71 -10.77 7.79 -3.37
C ASN A 71 -9.99 7.79 -2.04
N GLY A 72 -10.05 8.89 -1.27
CA GLY A 72 -9.13 9.19 -0.15
C GLY A 72 -9.14 8.23 1.06
N HIS A 73 -9.53 6.96 0.90
CA HIS A 73 -9.34 5.91 1.87
C HIS A 73 -7.89 5.39 1.78
N PRO A 74 -7.05 5.61 2.80
CA PRO A 74 -5.63 5.23 2.76
C PRO A 74 -5.40 3.71 2.66
N LEU A 75 -6.46 2.90 2.83
CA LEU A 75 -6.42 1.44 2.72
C LEU A 75 -7.34 0.87 1.63
N GLY A 76 -7.99 1.71 0.82
CA GLY A 76 -8.88 1.25 -0.26
C GLY A 76 -10.07 0.39 0.20
N CYS A 77 -10.41 0.37 1.49
CA CYS A 77 -11.57 -0.39 1.99
C CYS A 77 -12.87 0.35 1.65
N THR A 78 -13.59 -0.14 0.63
CA THR A 78 -15.00 0.15 0.38
C THR A 78 -15.80 -1.11 0.54
#